data_AF-A0A264VR34-F1
#
_entry.id   AF-A0A264VR34-F1
#
_cell.length_a   1.000
_cell.length_b   1.000
_cell.length_c   1.000
_cell.angle_alpha   90.00
_cell.angle_beta   90.00
_cell.angle_gamma   90.00
#
_symmetry.space_group_name_H-M   'P 1'
#
loop_
_entity.id
_entity.type
_entity.pdbx_description
1 polymer ?
#
loop_
_entity_poly.entity_id
_entity_poly.type
_entity_poly.pdbx_seq_one_letter_code
_entity_poly.pdbx_strand_id
1 'polypeptide(L)'
;MNKELTPCDSNLAILINEWLIRLHDAQVGHYVTAESLYKKSDRLGYLLIISTTIVTAMLFMDTEGVEKIILIIMSIISASLSGIVSFGRFSEKAEQHRAAAGLYGKLRRQLEKLSKTNGMSLEEVNSKLKILRIEWEYVSQSAPLTPRKSIQRANKQSRD
;
A
#
# COMPACT_ATOMS: atom_id res chain seq x y z
N MET A 1 -5.15 45.37 8.10
CA MET A 1 -4.98 45.53 6.65
C MET A 1 -5.35 44.20 6.00
N ASN A 2 -6.60 44.06 5.56
CA ASN A 2 -7.06 42.85 4.87
C ASN A 2 -6.41 42.83 3.49
N LYS A 3 -5.41 41.96 3.32
CA LYS A 3 -4.79 41.74 2.03
C LYS A 3 -5.80 40.97 1.17
N GLU A 4 -6.51 41.66 0.29
CA GLU A 4 -7.31 41.00 -0.74
C GLU A 4 -6.39 40.06 -1.53
N LEU A 5 -6.70 38.76 -1.49
CA LEU A 5 -5.94 37.77 -2.27
C LEU A 5 -6.13 38.07 -3.76
N THR A 6 -5.04 38.13 -4.52
CA THR A 6 -5.16 38.24 -5.97
C THR A 6 -5.76 36.94 -6.54
N PRO A 7 -6.47 36.97 -7.68
CA PRO A 7 -7.02 35.77 -8.31
C PRO A 7 -5.94 34.69 -8.57
N CYS A 8 -4.71 35.10 -8.86
CA CYS A 8 -3.56 34.21 -9.07
C CYS A 8 -3.18 33.45 -7.77
N ASP A 9 -3.14 34.15 -6.63
CA ASP A 9 -2.86 33.55 -5.32
C ASP A 9 -3.94 32.54 -4.91
N SER A 10 -5.21 32.83 -5.25
CA SER A 10 -6.33 31.94 -4.95
C SER A 10 -6.29 30.63 -5.74
N ASN A 11 -5.97 30.70 -7.04
CA ASN A 11 -5.86 29.52 -7.90
C ASN A 11 -4.68 28.62 -7.50
N LEU A 12 -3.56 29.22 -7.11
CA LEU A 12 -2.39 28.50 -6.62
C LEU A 12 -2.69 27.76 -5.31
N ALA A 13 -3.39 28.42 -4.38
CA ALA A 13 -3.81 27.79 -3.12
C ALA A 13 -4.75 26.61 -3.36
N ILE A 14 -5.72 26.74 -4.29
CA ILE A 14 -6.63 25.66 -4.69
C ILE A 14 -5.82 24.47 -5.26
N LEU A 15 -4.91 24.74 -6.21
CA LEU A 15 -4.07 23.72 -6.82
C LEU A 15 -3.25 22.93 -5.78
N ILE A 16 -2.59 23.64 -4.88
CA ILE A 16 -1.79 23.03 -3.81
C ILE A 16 -2.68 22.15 -2.91
N ASN A 17 -3.86 22.64 -2.54
CA ASN A 17 -4.79 21.87 -1.71
C ASN A 17 -5.27 20.59 -2.42
N GLU A 18 -5.62 20.68 -3.69
CA GLU A 18 -5.99 19.50 -4.48
C GLU A 18 -4.85 18.47 -4.55
N TRP A 19 -3.62 18.94 -4.74
CA TRP A 19 -2.44 18.07 -4.81
C TRP A 19 -2.18 17.39 -3.47
N LEU A 20 -2.35 18.11 -2.36
CA LEU A 20 -2.26 17.55 -1.01
C LEU A 20 -3.27 16.42 -0.80
N ILE A 21 -4.53 16.62 -1.19
CA ILE A 21 -5.57 15.60 -1.10
C ILE A 21 -5.21 14.38 -1.96
N ARG A 22 -4.82 14.59 -3.22
CA ARG A 22 -4.44 13.48 -4.12
C ARG A 22 -3.25 12.68 -3.60
N LEU A 23 -2.22 13.35 -3.07
CA LEU A 23 -1.05 12.69 -2.48
C LEU A 23 -1.41 11.94 -1.20
N HIS A 24 -2.30 12.50 -0.38
CA HIS A 24 -2.83 11.83 0.81
C HIS A 24 -3.59 10.55 0.44
N ASP A 25 -4.52 10.63 -0.51
CA ASP A 25 -5.34 9.49 -0.92
C ASP A 25 -4.50 8.37 -1.55
N ALA A 26 -3.49 8.73 -2.35
CA ALA A 26 -2.52 7.78 -2.88
C ALA A 26 -1.73 7.11 -1.76
N GLN A 27 -1.18 7.88 -0.81
CA GLN A 27 -0.45 7.36 0.35
C GLN A 27 -1.30 6.36 1.16
N VAL A 28 -2.52 6.75 1.53
CA VAL A 28 -3.43 5.89 2.31
C VAL A 28 -3.82 4.64 1.53
N GLY A 29 -4.18 4.78 0.26
CA GLY A 29 -4.54 3.65 -0.60
C GLY A 29 -3.44 2.60 -0.70
N HIS A 30 -2.19 3.03 -0.81
CA HIS A 30 -1.04 2.13 -0.80
C HIS A 30 -0.80 1.50 0.58
N TYR A 31 -0.89 2.23 1.69
CA TYR A 31 -0.75 1.64 3.03
C TYR A 31 -1.82 0.59 3.35
N VAL A 32 -3.09 0.89 3.05
CA VAL A 32 -4.21 -0.05 3.27
C VAL A 32 -4.04 -1.32 2.44
N THR A 33 -3.56 -1.17 1.19
CA THR A 33 -3.29 -2.32 0.32
C THR A 33 -2.12 -3.16 0.86
N ALA A 34 -1.04 -2.50 1.31
CA ALA A 34 0.09 -3.18 1.92
C ALA A 34 -0.34 -4.00 3.15
N GLU A 35 -1.08 -3.39 4.08
CA GLU A 35 -1.55 -4.07 5.28
C GLU A 35 -2.46 -5.26 4.96
N SER A 36 -3.36 -5.10 3.98
CA SER A 36 -4.23 -6.21 3.54
C SER A 36 -3.44 -7.37 2.94
N LEU A 37 -2.34 -7.09 2.22
CA LEU A 37 -1.49 -8.10 1.62
C LEU A 37 -0.62 -8.81 2.68
N TYR A 38 -0.09 -8.08 3.66
CA TYR A 38 0.59 -8.68 4.81
C TYR A 38 -0.33 -9.62 5.58
N LYS A 39 -1.53 -9.15 5.97
CA LYS A 39 -2.53 -9.99 6.65
C LYS A 39 -2.85 -11.26 5.87
N LYS A 40 -2.89 -11.18 4.53
CA LYS A 40 -3.10 -12.35 3.68
C LYS A 40 -1.89 -13.27 3.66
N SER A 41 -0.68 -12.71 3.56
CA SER A 41 0.59 -13.45 3.62
C SER A 41 0.71 -14.22 4.93
N ASP A 42 0.49 -13.56 6.06
CA ASP A 42 0.64 -14.13 7.40
C ASP A 42 -0.37 -15.26 7.63
N ARG A 43 -1.64 -15.05 7.28
CA ARG A 43 -2.68 -16.08 7.41
C ARG A 43 -2.36 -17.34 6.62
N LEU A 44 -1.94 -17.19 5.36
CA LEU A 44 -1.60 -18.33 4.51
C LEU A 44 -0.30 -19.01 4.99
N GLY A 45 0.68 -18.23 5.47
CA GLY A 45 1.90 -18.73 6.06
C GLY A 45 1.65 -19.56 7.32
N TYR A 46 0.83 -19.05 8.26
CA TYR A 46 0.48 -19.80 9.47
C TYR A 46 -0.31 -21.07 9.17
N LEU A 47 -1.30 -20.99 8.26
CA LEU A 47 -2.05 -22.18 7.84
C LEU A 47 -1.12 -23.23 7.20
N LEU A 48 -0.14 -22.79 6.41
CA LEU A 48 0.85 -23.67 5.81
C LEU A 48 1.68 -24.38 6.89
N ILE A 49 2.28 -23.61 7.81
CA ILE A 49 3.10 -24.15 8.90
C ILE A 49 2.33 -25.18 9.70
N ILE A 50 1.11 -24.85 10.15
CA ILE A 50 0.27 -25.76 10.94
C ILE A 50 -0.01 -27.04 10.13
N SER A 51 -0.43 -26.90 8.87
CA SER A 51 -0.78 -28.05 8.04
C SER A 51 0.44 -28.97 7.79
N THR A 52 1.61 -28.41 7.50
CA THR A 52 2.82 -29.19 7.26
C THR A 52 3.31 -29.85 8.53
N THR A 53 3.24 -29.17 9.68
CA THR A 53 3.61 -29.77 10.97
C THR A 53 2.70 -30.96 11.31
N ILE A 54 1.39 -30.87 11.07
CA ILE A 54 0.45 -31.99 11.27
C ILE A 54 0.82 -33.16 10.35
N VAL A 55 1.01 -32.88 9.05
CA VAL A 55 1.41 -33.91 8.07
C VAL A 55 2.71 -34.58 8.50
N THR A 56 3.72 -33.82 8.88
CA THR A 56 5.01 -34.34 9.34
C THR A 56 4.87 -35.18 10.60
N ALA A 57 4.07 -34.77 11.58
CA ALA A 57 3.85 -35.54 12.81
C ALA A 57 3.16 -36.88 12.52
N MET A 58 2.13 -36.88 11.68
CA MET A 58 1.38 -38.08 11.31
C MET A 58 2.23 -39.09 10.51
N LEU A 59 3.27 -38.65 9.80
CA LEU A 59 4.18 -39.57 9.11
C LEU A 59 4.96 -40.49 10.07
N PHE A 60 5.13 -40.09 11.33
CA PHE A 60 5.79 -40.90 12.37
C PHE A 60 4.81 -41.74 13.18
N MET A 61 3.50 -41.58 12.96
CA MET A 61 2.46 -42.36 13.61
C MET A 61 2.12 -43.57 12.74
N ASP A 62 1.76 -44.69 13.37
CA ASP A 62 1.32 -45.89 12.66
C ASP A 62 -0.16 -45.73 12.26
N THR A 63 -0.40 -44.88 11.25
CA THR A 63 -1.77 -44.48 10.84
C THR A 63 -2.41 -45.53 9.92
N GLU A 64 -3.64 -45.93 10.23
CA GLU A 64 -4.42 -46.85 9.41
C GLU A 64 -5.83 -46.32 9.08
N GLY A 65 -6.48 -46.92 8.08
CA GLY A 65 -7.87 -46.61 7.73
C GLY A 65 -8.14 -45.11 7.48
N VAL A 66 -9.01 -44.53 8.30
CA VAL A 66 -9.46 -43.13 8.16
C VAL A 66 -8.33 -42.14 8.40
N GLU A 67 -7.42 -42.42 9.34
CA GLU A 67 -6.30 -41.52 9.66
C GLU A 67 -5.36 -41.35 8.47
N LYS A 68 -5.13 -42.45 7.74
CA LYS A 68 -4.32 -42.44 6.52
C LYS A 68 -4.97 -41.62 5.40
N ILE A 69 -6.30 -41.67 5.27
CA ILE A 69 -7.04 -40.84 4.31
C ILE A 69 -6.92 -39.35 4.66
N ILE A 70 -7.06 -39.01 5.95
CA ILE A 70 -6.88 -37.63 6.45
C ILE A 70 -5.47 -37.13 6.14
N LEU A 71 -4.44 -37.95 6.38
CA LEU A 71 -3.04 -37.62 6.07
C LEU A 71 -2.84 -37.29 4.58
N ILE A 72 -3.41 -38.09 3.68
CA ILE A 72 -3.31 -37.86 2.22
C ILE A 72 -3.96 -36.54 1.85
N ILE A 73 -5.18 -36.27 2.34
CA ILE A 73 -5.90 -35.03 2.05
C ILE A 73 -5.12 -33.82 2.59
N MET A 74 -4.65 -33.89 3.84
CA MET A 74 -3.86 -32.82 4.45
C MET A 74 -2.56 -32.57 3.69
N SER A 75 -1.90 -33.62 3.20
CA SER A 75 -0.69 -33.48 2.37
C SER A 75 -0.95 -32.70 1.08
N ILE A 76 -2.07 -32.99 0.39
CA ILE A 76 -2.48 -32.28 -0.83
C ILE A 76 -2.78 -30.80 -0.52
N ILE A 77 -3.48 -30.53 0.59
CA ILE A 77 -3.79 -29.17 1.03
C ILE A 77 -2.50 -28.40 1.35
N SER A 78 -1.60 -28.98 2.14
CA SER A 78 -0.31 -28.38 2.48
C SER A 78 0.53 -28.08 1.24
N ALA A 79 0.64 -29.02 0.30
CA ALA A 79 1.39 -28.82 -0.93
C ALA A 79 0.79 -27.69 -1.79
N SER A 80 -0.55 -27.67 -1.92
CA SER A 80 -1.27 -26.62 -2.65
C SER A 80 -1.05 -25.24 -2.01
N LEU A 81 -1.12 -25.17 -0.69
CA LEU A 81 -0.93 -23.95 0.06
C LEU A 81 0.52 -23.45 -0.03
N SER A 82 1.50 -24.35 -0.04
CA SER A 82 2.91 -24.03 -0.31
C SER A 82 3.09 -23.34 -1.67
N GLY A 83 2.43 -23.88 -2.71
CA GLY A 83 2.40 -23.25 -4.02
C GLY A 83 1.76 -21.86 -4.00
N ILE A 84 0.60 -21.70 -3.33
CA ILE A 84 -0.11 -20.41 -3.22
C ILE A 84 0.76 -19.36 -2.50
N VAL A 85 1.42 -19.73 -1.39
CA VAL A 85 2.29 -18.82 -0.64
C VAL A 85 3.51 -18.42 -1.48
N SER A 86 4.16 -19.40 -2.12
CA SER A 86 5.38 -19.19 -2.90
C SER A 86 5.15 -18.34 -4.15
N PHE A 87 4.13 -18.67 -4.96
CA PHE A 87 3.84 -17.93 -6.19
C PHE A 87 3.05 -16.64 -5.94
N GLY A 88 2.28 -16.57 -4.85
CA GLY A 88 1.48 -15.41 -4.50
C GLY A 88 2.31 -14.16 -4.20
N ARG A 89 3.50 -14.34 -3.60
CA ARG A 89 4.45 -13.27 -3.22
C ARG A 89 3.77 -12.10 -2.49
N PHE A 90 2.81 -12.41 -1.61
CA PHE A 90 1.95 -11.41 -0.99
C PHE A 90 2.73 -10.43 -0.12
N SER A 91 3.69 -10.91 0.69
CA SER A 91 4.56 -10.06 1.51
C SER A 91 5.40 -9.09 0.68
N GLU A 92 5.96 -9.54 -0.44
CA GLU A 92 6.75 -8.68 -1.32
C GLU A 92 5.89 -7.61 -2.00
N LYS A 93 4.72 -7.99 -2.53
CA LYS A 93 3.75 -7.02 -3.06
C LYS A 93 3.34 -6.02 -1.97
N ALA A 94 3.15 -6.48 -0.73
CA ALA A 94 2.86 -5.60 0.39
C ALA A 94 3.98 -4.57 0.61
N GLU A 95 5.24 -5.00 0.59
CA GLU A 95 6.39 -4.11 0.74
C GLU A 95 6.49 -3.10 -0.42
N GLN A 96 6.22 -3.52 -1.67
CA GLN A 96 6.16 -2.60 -2.81
C GLN A 96 5.11 -1.50 -2.61
N HIS A 97 3.91 -1.85 -2.12
CA HIS A 97 2.89 -0.86 -1.78
C HIS A 97 3.32 0.01 -0.59
N ARG A 98 3.96 -0.56 0.45
CA ARG A 98 4.46 0.19 1.61
C ARG A 98 5.54 1.21 1.22
N ALA A 99 6.45 0.82 0.33
CA ALA A 99 7.48 1.69 -0.22
C ALA A 99 6.87 2.84 -1.02
N ALA A 100 5.92 2.54 -1.93
CA ALA A 100 5.19 3.56 -2.69
C ALA A 100 4.45 4.54 -1.77
N ALA A 101 3.77 4.04 -0.72
CA ALA A 101 3.12 4.88 0.28
C ALA A 101 4.11 5.85 0.96
N GLY A 102 5.31 5.37 1.30
CA GLY A 102 6.38 6.20 1.86
C GLY A 102 6.83 7.31 0.91
N LEU A 103 6.95 7.01 -0.38
CA LEU A 103 7.30 8.00 -1.42
C LEU A 103 6.22 9.07 -1.57
N TYR A 104 4.94 8.69 -1.62
CA TYR A 104 3.83 9.64 -1.62
C TYR A 104 3.78 10.50 -0.34
N GLY A 105 4.05 9.90 0.82
CA GLY A 105 4.15 10.62 2.09
C GLY A 105 5.27 11.66 2.11
N LYS A 106 6.43 11.36 1.49
CA LYS A 106 7.52 12.32 1.31
C LYS A 106 7.07 13.52 0.46
N LEU A 107 6.46 13.26 -0.71
CA LEU A 107 5.95 14.30 -1.61
C LEU A 107 4.91 15.18 -0.92
N ARG A 108 3.99 14.57 -0.17
CA ARG A 108 2.97 15.28 0.61
C ARG A 108 3.59 16.25 1.60
N ARG A 109 4.56 15.79 2.40
CA ARG A 109 5.27 16.64 3.38
C ARG A 109 6.07 17.78 2.72
N GLN A 110 6.67 17.53 1.54
CA GLN A 110 7.34 18.58 0.77
C GLN A 110 6.34 19.66 0.32
N LEU A 111 5.15 19.25 -0.15
CA LEU A 111 4.09 20.17 -0.56
C LEU A 111 3.47 20.91 0.64
N GLU A 112 3.26 20.24 1.78
CA GLU A 112 2.80 20.87 3.03
C GLU A 112 3.79 21.92 3.53
N LYS A 113 5.09 21.65 3.41
CA LYS A 113 6.13 22.64 3.74
C LYS A 113 6.08 23.83 2.78
N LEU A 114 5.92 23.57 1.47
CA LEU A 114 5.80 24.61 0.46
C LEU A 114 4.58 25.51 0.72
N SER A 115 3.43 24.95 1.07
CA SER A 115 2.19 25.69 1.32
C SER A 115 2.23 26.59 2.55
N LYS A 116 3.07 26.24 3.54
CA LYS A 116 3.25 27.01 4.79
C LYS A 116 4.43 27.97 4.76
N THR A 117 5.24 27.94 3.70
CA THR A 117 6.41 28.81 3.60
C THR A 117 5.99 30.18 3.06
N ASN A 118 6.11 31.21 3.90
CA ASN A 118 5.83 32.59 3.53
C ASN A 118 7.07 33.27 2.94
N GLY A 119 6.87 34.31 2.14
CA GLY A 119 7.96 35.18 1.65
C GLY A 119 8.71 34.67 0.41
N MET A 120 8.27 33.58 -0.22
CA MET A 120 8.75 33.21 -1.56
C MET A 120 8.06 34.03 -2.64
N SER A 121 8.82 34.35 -3.69
CA SER A 121 8.29 34.87 -4.94
C SER A 121 7.46 33.80 -5.68
N LEU A 122 6.53 34.25 -6.52
CA LEU A 122 5.70 33.35 -7.34
C LEU A 122 6.55 32.45 -8.24
N GLU A 123 7.67 32.95 -8.76
CA GLU A 123 8.59 32.20 -9.61
C GLU A 123 9.27 31.05 -8.85
N GLU A 124 9.72 31.29 -7.61
CA GLU A 124 10.28 30.25 -6.75
C GLU A 124 9.27 29.16 -6.41
N VAL A 125 8.02 29.54 -6.12
CA VAL A 125 6.94 28.57 -5.84
C VAL A 125 6.66 27.72 -7.07
N ASN A 126 6.53 28.33 -8.25
CA ASN A 126 6.31 27.61 -9.51
C ASN A 126 7.45 26.64 -9.85
N SER A 127 8.70 27.06 -9.62
CA SER A 127 9.87 26.20 -9.81
C SER A 127 9.84 24.98 -8.88
N LYS A 128 9.53 25.17 -7.60
CA LYS A 128 9.39 24.06 -6.62
C LYS A 128 8.23 23.13 -6.96
N LEU A 129 7.08 23.67 -7.39
CA LEU A 129 5.95 22.87 -7.84
C LEU A 129 6.27 22.04 -9.08
N LYS A 130 7.04 22.60 -10.03
CA LYS A 130 7.51 21.87 -11.21
C LYS A 130 8.39 20.69 -10.82
N ILE A 131 9.32 20.88 -9.90
CA ILE A 131 10.17 19.79 -9.38
C ILE A 131 9.32 18.72 -8.69
N LEU A 132 8.39 19.14 -7.82
CA LEU A 132 7.51 18.21 -7.10
C LEU A 132 6.64 17.39 -8.05
N ARG A 133 6.14 18.01 -9.13
CA ARG A 133 5.38 17.32 -10.19
C ARG A 133 6.22 16.24 -10.87
N ILE A 134 7.47 16.54 -11.21
CA ILE A 134 8.37 15.57 -11.85
C ILE A 134 8.67 14.41 -10.90
N GLU A 135 8.95 14.69 -9.62
CA GLU A 135 9.13 13.63 -8.62
C GLU A 135 7.86 12.78 -8.46
N TRP A 136 6.67 13.42 -8.46
CA TRP A 136 5.40 12.71 -8.42
C TRP A 136 5.21 11.81 -9.65
N GLU A 137 5.45 12.31 -10.87
CA GLU A 137 5.36 11.49 -12.09
C GLU A 137 6.28 10.26 -12.00
N TYR A 138 7.50 10.41 -11.48
CA TYR A 138 8.43 9.31 -11.27
C TYR A 138 7.92 8.29 -10.23
N VAL A 139 7.39 8.75 -9.10
CA VAL A 139 6.78 7.87 -8.09
C VAL A 139 5.57 7.15 -8.67
N SER A 140 4.75 7.83 -9.46
CA SER A 140 3.57 7.23 -10.08
C SER A 140 3.92 6.17 -11.12
N GLN A 141 5.01 6.33 -11.85
CA GLN A 141 5.48 5.34 -12.83
C GLN A 141 6.04 4.07 -12.18
N SER A 142 6.64 4.21 -10.99
CA SER A 142 7.25 3.10 -10.25
C SER A 142 6.30 2.44 -9.24
N ALA A 143 5.16 3.08 -8.95
CA ALA A 143 4.17 2.55 -8.00
C ALA A 143 3.44 1.32 -8.57
N PRO A 144 3.22 0.27 -7.74
CA PRO A 144 2.41 -0.88 -8.15
C PRO A 144 0.96 -0.47 -8.37
N LEU A 145 0.30 -1.12 -9.32
CA LEU A 145 -1.12 -0.87 -9.62
C LEU A 145 -1.99 -1.16 -8.40
N THR A 146 -2.75 -0.16 -7.95
CA THR A 146 -3.67 -0.32 -6.83
C THR A 146 -4.99 -0.92 -7.33
N PRO A 147 -5.44 -2.08 -6.78
CA PRO A 147 -6.72 -2.66 -7.18
C PRO A 147 -7.90 -1.74 -6.88
N ARG A 148 -8.89 -1.66 -7.78
CA ARG A 148 -10.09 -0.79 -7.62
C ARG A 148 -10.82 -0.97 -6.28
N LYS A 149 -10.83 -2.21 -5.74
CA LYS A 149 -11.45 -2.52 -4.43
C LYS A 149 -10.73 -1.83 -3.26
N SER A 150 -9.43 -1.58 -3.35
CA SER A 150 -8.65 -0.89 -2.31
C SER A 150 -8.97 0.59 -2.26
N ILE A 151 -9.19 1.22 -3.43
CA ILE A 151 -9.56 2.64 -3.54
C ILE A 151 -10.90 2.91 -2.85
N GLN A 152 -11.89 2.01 -3.00
CA GLN A 152 -13.19 2.12 -2.33
C GLN A 152 -13.08 2.01 -0.80
N ARG A 153 -12.15 1.20 -0.28
CA ARG A 153 -11.92 1.07 1.17
C ARG A 153 -11.20 2.29 1.74
N ALA A 154 -10.20 2.83 1.03
CA ALA A 154 -9.51 4.04 1.44
C ALA A 154 -10.46 5.24 1.53
N ASN A 155 -11.35 5.41 0.54
CA ASN A 155 -12.38 6.46 0.54
C ASN A 155 -13.41 6.33 1.68
N LYS A 156 -13.54 5.14 2.27
CA LYS A 156 -14.41 4.92 3.43
C LYS A 156 -13.69 5.32 4.73
N GLN A 157 -12.41 4.96 4.86
CA GLN A 157 -11.59 5.30 6.03
C GLN A 157 -11.17 6.78 6.11
N SER A 158 -11.18 7.54 5.02
CA SER A 158 -10.91 8.98 5.04
C SER A 158 -12.13 9.85 5.36
N ARG A 159 -13.32 9.25 5.50
CA ARG A 159 -14.60 9.92 5.81
C ARG A 159 -15.09 9.67 7.23
N ASP A 160 -14.43 8.78 7.96
CA ASP A 160 -14.65 8.46 9.37
C ASP A 160 -13.53 9.11 10.21
#